data_AF-A0A6P4XQK3-F1
#
_entry.id   AF-A0A6P4XQK3-F1
#
_cell.length_a   1.000
_cell.length_b   1.000
_cell.length_c   1.000
_cell.angle_alpha   90.00
_cell.angle_beta   90.00
_cell.angle_gamma   90.00
#
_symmetry.space_group_name_H-M   'P 1'
#
loop_
_entity.id
_entity.type
_entity.pdbx_description
1 polymer ?
#
loop_
_entity_poly.entity_id
_entity_poly.type
_entity_poly.pdbx_seq_one_letter_code
_entity_poly.pdbx_strand_id
1 'polypeptide(L)'
;MSESGVSAANGVPAQPLPQNVGKESTPAKSAPKKRGRPPKSKQEKITDTMKVKKAKKVEDDKDKKPKRKVDRFKGTPESELLLRTLPDHLCPNLDIVIIGINPGLMAAYVGHHYPGPGNHFWKCLYMSRLIDRPMTAMDDFKLVNYGIGFTNVVERTTPGSKDLSRKEMGEGAKILVGKLQRYQPRIAAFNGKSIYDAFSTVFFGRKLKKDFQFGQQEDLVPGTTTRIFVMPSSSARCAQFPRAQDKVQFYLRLKRLRNELKGIQETNPDVEETDYSFDLIKAIEDAKRTKVKEEKNFDVDTCAGAHVHADPPPPVGAPVGATGAAPGVAAAAGEAAQPNWDSVFPPMDFVDHIPDIVSQ
;
A
#
# COMPACT_ATOMS: atom_id res chain seq x y z
N MET A 1 -52.20 -42.14 35.13
CA MET A 1 -53.65 -42.12 34.87
C MET A 1 -54.08 -40.66 34.90
N SER A 2 -54.72 -40.08 33.89
CA SER A 2 -54.95 -40.47 32.48
C SER A 2 -55.77 -39.36 31.83
N GLU A 3 -55.41 -38.95 30.60
CA GLU A 3 -56.26 -38.50 29.46
C GLU A 3 -57.42 -37.49 29.72
N SER A 4 -57.92 -36.66 28.81
CA SER A 4 -57.88 -36.50 27.34
C SER A 4 -58.03 -34.98 27.04
N GLY A 5 -57.78 -34.40 25.86
CA GLY A 5 -57.71 -34.91 24.50
C GLY A 5 -58.81 -34.24 23.63
N VAL A 6 -58.47 -33.19 22.87
CA VAL A 6 -59.33 -32.60 21.82
C VAL A 6 -58.44 -32.28 20.60
N SER A 7 -58.96 -32.49 19.38
CA SER A 7 -58.14 -32.65 18.17
C SER A 7 -58.73 -31.95 16.92
N ALA A 8 -57.83 -31.50 16.03
CA ALA A 8 -58.00 -31.24 14.58
C ALA A 8 -59.06 -30.19 14.11
N ALA A 9 -58.88 -29.44 13.01
CA ALA A 9 -58.36 -29.85 11.70
C ALA A 9 -57.90 -28.68 10.78
N ASN A 10 -57.11 -29.04 9.75
CA ASN A 10 -56.98 -28.55 8.35
C ASN A 10 -57.66 -27.20 7.95
N GLY A 11 -57.13 -26.36 7.06
CA GLY A 11 -56.00 -26.45 6.11
C GLY A 11 -56.30 -25.57 4.87
N VAL A 12 -55.30 -24.92 4.25
CA VAL A 12 -55.52 -23.98 3.12
C VAL A 12 -54.58 -24.30 1.93
N PRO A 13 -55.08 -24.45 0.68
CA PRO A 13 -54.28 -24.81 -0.49
C PRO A 13 -53.82 -23.60 -1.33
N ALA A 14 -52.74 -23.79 -2.10
CA ALA A 14 -52.25 -22.86 -3.12
C ALA A 14 -52.73 -23.26 -4.54
N GLN A 15 -52.79 -22.31 -5.49
CA GLN A 15 -53.00 -22.52 -6.96
C GLN A 15 -52.49 -21.28 -7.78
N PRO A 16 -52.28 -21.35 -9.13
CA PRO A 16 -51.03 -20.88 -9.74
C PRO A 16 -51.11 -19.89 -10.95
N LEU A 17 -49.95 -19.70 -11.61
CA LEU A 17 -49.66 -18.97 -12.87
C LEU A 17 -50.46 -19.42 -14.11
N PRO A 18 -50.48 -18.57 -15.17
CA PRO A 18 -50.45 -19.07 -16.55
C PRO A 18 -49.52 -18.31 -17.54
N GLN A 19 -49.41 -18.89 -18.74
CA GLN A 19 -48.80 -18.39 -19.99
C GLN A 19 -49.70 -18.87 -21.18
N ASN A 20 -49.44 -18.76 -22.49
CA ASN A 20 -48.32 -18.33 -23.34
C ASN A 20 -48.85 -18.06 -24.80
N VAL A 21 -47.99 -17.69 -25.76
CA VAL A 21 -48.18 -17.79 -27.25
C VAL A 21 -49.13 -16.73 -27.87
N GLY A 22 -48.99 -16.19 -29.11
CA GLY A 22 -47.93 -16.21 -30.15
C GLY A 22 -48.44 -15.98 -31.61
N LYS A 23 -47.56 -15.48 -32.54
CA LYS A 23 -47.62 -15.38 -34.05
C LYS A 23 -48.27 -14.14 -34.74
N GLU A 24 -47.53 -13.37 -35.56
CA GLU A 24 -47.37 -13.31 -37.07
C GLU A 24 -48.52 -12.56 -37.82
N SER A 25 -48.38 -11.74 -38.89
CA SER A 25 -47.37 -11.56 -39.98
C SER A 25 -47.41 -10.15 -40.67
N THR A 26 -46.53 -9.86 -41.65
CA THR A 26 -46.35 -8.57 -42.40
C THR A 26 -47.12 -8.44 -43.73
N PRO A 27 -47.20 -7.23 -44.37
CA PRO A 27 -46.37 -6.98 -45.58
C PRO A 27 -45.83 -5.52 -45.74
N ALA A 28 -45.00 -5.28 -46.78
CA ALA A 28 -44.14 -4.09 -46.94
C ALA A 28 -44.51 -3.11 -48.08
N LYS A 29 -43.93 -1.88 -48.09
CA LYS A 29 -43.67 -1.07 -49.33
C LYS A 29 -42.67 0.11 -49.16
N SER A 30 -41.58 0.05 -49.95
CA SER A 30 -40.80 1.12 -50.64
C SER A 30 -40.52 2.52 -50.04
N ALA A 31 -39.26 2.96 -50.14
CA ALA A 31 -38.75 4.33 -49.95
C ALA A 31 -38.38 5.05 -51.27
N PRO A 32 -38.10 6.37 -51.24
CA PRO A 32 -37.08 6.96 -52.13
C PRO A 32 -36.03 7.87 -51.42
N LYS A 33 -35.02 8.35 -52.18
CA LYS A 33 -33.72 8.88 -51.69
C LYS A 33 -33.51 10.41 -51.79
N LYS A 34 -32.58 10.91 -50.94
CA LYS A 34 -31.77 12.16 -50.94
C LYS A 34 -31.66 13.04 -52.22
N ARG A 35 -31.53 14.38 -52.04
CA ARG A 35 -30.78 15.37 -52.89
C ARG A 35 -30.29 16.60 -52.06
N GLY A 36 -29.33 17.40 -52.59
CA GLY A 36 -28.77 18.68 -52.00
C GLY A 36 -29.11 19.93 -52.85
N ARG A 37 -28.49 21.13 -52.77
CA ARG A 37 -27.29 21.78 -52.13
C ARG A 37 -27.48 23.35 -52.30
N PRO A 38 -26.51 24.32 -52.23
CA PRO A 38 -25.14 24.40 -51.68
C PRO A 38 -24.80 25.49 -50.58
N PRO A 39 -24.28 26.76 -50.77
CA PRO A 39 -23.20 27.24 -49.85
C PRO A 39 -23.04 28.76 -49.43
N LYS A 40 -22.02 29.01 -48.58
CA LYS A 40 -21.25 30.29 -48.25
C LYS A 40 -21.91 31.30 -47.29
N SER A 41 -21.18 32.09 -46.46
CA SER A 41 -19.71 32.32 -46.25
C SER A 41 -19.41 32.79 -44.80
N LYS A 42 -18.47 32.17 -44.06
CA LYS A 42 -17.09 32.62 -43.72
C LYS A 42 -16.91 33.91 -42.87
N GLN A 43 -16.45 33.74 -41.62
CA GLN A 43 -15.24 34.32 -40.99
C GLN A 43 -15.15 33.78 -39.55
N GLU A 44 -14.01 33.52 -38.91
CA GLU A 44 -12.76 32.85 -39.25
C GLU A 44 -12.17 32.38 -37.89
N LYS A 45 -11.21 31.45 -37.88
CA LYS A 45 -10.71 30.82 -36.63
C LYS A 45 -9.30 31.28 -36.30
N ILE A 46 -8.98 31.36 -35.01
CA ILE A 46 -7.62 31.08 -34.52
C ILE A 46 -7.71 30.00 -33.43
N THR A 47 -7.28 28.78 -33.79
CA THR A 47 -7.03 27.68 -32.85
C THR A 47 -5.80 26.91 -33.34
N ASP A 48 -4.61 27.29 -32.87
CA ASP A 48 -3.36 26.52 -33.02
C ASP A 48 -2.98 25.96 -31.64
N THR A 49 -3.17 24.66 -31.38
CA THR A 49 -2.28 23.53 -31.72
C THR A 49 -0.94 23.50 -31.00
N MET A 50 -0.83 22.54 -30.07
CA MET A 50 0.37 21.69 -29.96
C MET A 50 -0.04 20.21 -29.83
N LYS A 51 -0.56 19.64 -30.92
CA LYS A 51 -0.45 18.20 -31.14
C LYS A 51 0.98 17.91 -31.56
N VAL A 52 1.80 17.40 -30.63
CA VAL A 52 3.13 16.89 -30.96
C VAL A 52 2.97 15.75 -31.98
N LYS A 53 3.34 16.01 -33.23
CA LYS A 53 3.34 15.01 -34.29
C LYS A 53 4.33 13.92 -33.92
N LYS A 54 3.84 12.70 -33.73
CA LYS A 54 4.65 11.49 -33.65
C LYS A 54 5.31 11.25 -35.01
N ALA A 55 6.47 11.86 -35.23
CA ALA A 55 7.30 11.60 -36.40
C ALA A 55 7.67 10.12 -36.39
N LYS A 56 7.13 9.37 -37.36
CA LYS A 56 7.37 7.93 -37.51
C LYS A 56 8.75 7.75 -38.16
N LYS A 57 9.81 7.91 -37.37
CA LYS A 57 11.16 7.54 -37.80
C LYS A 57 11.15 6.03 -38.04
N VAL A 58 11.26 5.62 -39.29
CA VAL A 58 11.56 4.23 -39.65
C VAL A 58 13.05 4.06 -39.34
N GLU A 59 13.35 3.60 -38.14
CA GLU A 59 14.67 3.05 -37.83
C GLU A 59 14.64 1.57 -38.19
N ASP A 60 15.67 1.14 -38.91
CA ASP A 60 15.87 -0.24 -39.33
C ASP A 60 16.00 -1.14 -38.09
N ASP A 61 15.25 -2.24 -38.01
CA ASP A 61 15.14 -3.05 -36.79
C ASP A 61 16.23 -4.14 -36.73
N LYS A 62 17.48 -3.70 -36.90
CA LYS A 62 18.71 -4.48 -36.69
C LYS A 62 19.69 -3.62 -35.88
N ASP A 63 20.41 -4.26 -34.96
CA ASP A 63 21.42 -3.65 -34.07
C ASP A 63 20.96 -2.83 -32.85
N LYS A 64 19.78 -3.14 -32.28
CA LYS A 64 19.60 -2.94 -30.83
C LYS A 64 20.43 -3.96 -30.06
N LYS A 65 21.70 -3.62 -29.76
CA LYS A 65 22.56 -4.37 -28.83
C LYS A 65 21.72 -4.75 -27.59
N PRO A 66 21.69 -6.03 -27.18
CA PRO A 66 20.92 -6.43 -26.00
C PRO A 66 21.46 -5.66 -24.80
N LYS A 67 20.61 -4.84 -24.16
CA LYS A 67 20.97 -4.17 -22.91
C LYS A 67 21.38 -5.28 -21.94
N ARG A 68 22.64 -5.26 -21.48
CA ARG A 68 23.11 -6.17 -20.41
C ARG A 68 22.06 -6.13 -19.30
N LYS A 69 21.54 -7.29 -18.90
CA LYS A 69 20.68 -7.38 -17.72
C LYS A 69 21.50 -6.79 -16.57
N VAL A 70 21.03 -5.67 -16.03
CA VAL A 70 21.65 -5.06 -14.84
C VAL A 70 21.39 -6.04 -13.72
N ASP A 71 22.47 -6.56 -13.13
CA ASP A 71 22.35 -7.40 -11.95
C ASP A 71 21.93 -6.52 -10.77
N ARG A 72 20.72 -6.74 -10.29
CA ARG A 72 20.11 -6.00 -9.17
C ARG A 72 20.19 -6.76 -7.85
N PHE A 73 20.64 -8.02 -7.88
CA PHE A 73 20.51 -8.99 -6.80
C PHE A 73 21.77 -9.85 -6.63
N LYS A 74 22.93 -9.37 -7.12
CA LYS A 74 24.27 -9.97 -6.95
C LYS A 74 24.31 -11.45 -7.32
N GLY A 75 23.77 -11.78 -8.49
CA GLY A 75 23.71 -13.13 -9.04
C GLY A 75 22.49 -13.95 -8.62
N THR A 76 21.72 -13.54 -7.59
CA THR A 76 20.48 -14.25 -7.23
C THR A 76 19.43 -14.10 -8.34
N PRO A 77 18.94 -15.20 -8.93
CA PRO A 77 18.01 -15.13 -10.06
C PRO A 77 16.61 -14.71 -9.58
N GLU A 78 15.91 -13.90 -10.38
CA GLU A 78 14.55 -13.45 -10.02
C GLU A 78 13.57 -14.62 -9.79
N SER A 79 13.77 -15.76 -10.46
CA SER A 79 12.98 -16.98 -10.25
C SER A 79 13.08 -17.56 -8.85
N GLU A 80 14.22 -17.41 -8.17
CA GLU A 80 14.38 -17.82 -6.76
C GLU A 80 13.67 -16.83 -5.83
N LEU A 81 13.80 -15.52 -6.11
CA LEU A 81 13.14 -14.47 -5.32
C LEU A 81 11.61 -14.58 -5.34
N LEU A 82 11.03 -15.06 -6.45
CA LEU A 82 9.58 -15.32 -6.55
C LEU A 82 9.10 -16.47 -5.64
N LEU A 83 10.00 -17.35 -5.20
CA LEU A 83 9.69 -18.45 -4.26
C LEU A 83 9.87 -18.04 -2.79
N ARG A 84 10.63 -16.99 -2.51
CA ARG A 84 10.81 -16.45 -1.16
C ARG A 84 9.54 -15.73 -0.69
N THR A 85 9.25 -15.81 0.60
CA THR A 85 8.23 -15.00 1.30
C THR A 85 8.93 -13.99 2.22
N LEU A 86 8.17 -13.12 2.88
CA LEU A 86 8.69 -12.17 3.86
C LEU A 86 7.93 -12.35 5.18
N PRO A 87 8.60 -12.67 6.31
CA PRO A 87 7.95 -12.85 7.59
C PRO A 87 7.16 -11.62 8.06
N ASP A 88 6.04 -11.86 8.72
CA ASP A 88 5.27 -10.81 9.39
C ASP A 88 5.92 -10.41 10.73
N HIS A 89 5.91 -9.12 11.05
CA HIS A 89 6.27 -8.62 12.38
C HIS A 89 4.98 -8.33 13.15
N LEU A 90 4.40 -9.36 13.77
CA LEU A 90 3.13 -9.27 14.50
C LEU A 90 3.26 -9.80 15.92
N CYS A 91 2.80 -9.01 16.88
CA CYS A 91 2.65 -9.37 18.29
C CYS A 91 1.37 -8.72 18.88
N PRO A 92 0.89 -9.18 20.05
CA PRO A 92 -0.22 -8.52 20.74
C PRO A 92 0.11 -7.07 21.16
N ASN A 93 -0.92 -6.26 21.40
CA ASN A 93 -0.81 -4.88 21.92
C ASN A 93 -0.10 -3.86 21.01
N LEU A 94 0.03 -4.15 19.70
CA LEU A 94 0.52 -3.18 18.72
C LEU A 94 -0.45 -1.98 18.59
N ASP A 95 0.11 -0.78 18.49
CA ASP A 95 -0.65 0.42 18.18
C ASP A 95 -1.05 0.45 16.69
N ILE A 96 -0.13 0.09 15.80
CA ILE A 96 -0.32 0.11 14.35
C ILE A 96 0.18 -1.19 13.75
N VAL A 97 -0.57 -1.76 12.81
CA VAL A 97 -0.03 -2.75 11.85
C VAL A 97 -0.06 -2.14 10.46
N ILE A 98 1.12 -2.00 9.84
CA ILE A 98 1.27 -1.57 8.45
C ILE A 98 0.99 -2.77 7.54
N ILE A 99 -0.06 -2.63 6.72
CA ILE A 99 -0.53 -3.68 5.82
C ILE A 99 -0.07 -3.36 4.40
N GLY A 100 0.93 -4.09 3.92
CA GLY A 100 1.44 -4.04 2.56
C GLY A 100 0.59 -4.86 1.58
N ILE A 101 0.92 -4.76 0.28
CA ILE A 101 0.24 -5.55 -0.76
C ILE A 101 0.76 -6.97 -0.73
N ASN A 102 2.04 -7.11 -1.05
CA ASN A 102 2.84 -8.32 -1.07
C ASN A 102 4.32 -7.94 -1.12
N PRO A 103 5.26 -8.86 -0.83
CA PRO A 103 6.68 -8.57 -0.94
C PRO A 103 7.07 -8.27 -2.40
N GLY A 104 7.84 -7.19 -2.59
CA GLY A 104 8.51 -6.92 -3.85
C GLY A 104 9.84 -7.68 -3.93
N LEU A 105 10.38 -7.90 -5.15
CA LEU A 105 11.66 -8.61 -5.33
C LEU A 105 12.80 -8.12 -4.41
N MET A 106 12.94 -6.81 -4.18
CA MET A 106 13.96 -6.28 -3.25
C MET A 106 13.68 -6.64 -1.79
N ALA A 107 12.42 -6.68 -1.37
CA ALA A 107 12.03 -7.11 -0.02
C ALA A 107 12.30 -8.61 0.18
N ALA A 108 12.03 -9.43 -0.83
CA ALA A 108 12.31 -10.87 -0.82
C ALA A 108 13.82 -11.20 -0.92
N TYR A 109 14.60 -10.36 -1.60
CA TYR A 109 16.06 -10.48 -1.65
C TYR A 109 16.69 -10.11 -0.31
N VAL A 110 16.35 -8.94 0.23
CA VAL A 110 16.91 -8.40 1.48
C VAL A 110 16.36 -9.12 2.70
N GLY A 111 15.13 -9.62 2.69
CA GLY A 111 14.48 -10.25 3.85
C GLY A 111 13.84 -9.28 4.84
N HIS A 112 13.69 -8.00 4.46
CA HIS A 112 13.14 -6.93 5.31
C HIS A 112 12.00 -6.15 4.63
N HIS A 113 11.21 -5.42 5.43
CA HIS A 113 10.05 -4.64 4.99
C HIS A 113 10.45 -3.30 4.34
N TYR A 114 9.88 -3.06 3.15
CA TYR A 114 10.03 -1.83 2.36
C TYR A 114 11.47 -1.32 2.05
N PRO A 115 12.46 -2.18 1.71
CA PRO A 115 13.82 -1.74 1.36
C PRO A 115 13.91 -1.03 0.01
N GLY A 116 14.98 -0.23 -0.11
CA GLY A 116 15.44 0.39 -1.35
C GLY A 116 14.82 1.76 -1.69
N PRO A 117 15.46 2.52 -2.59
CA PRO A 117 15.08 3.91 -2.93
C PRO A 117 13.74 3.97 -3.69
N GLY A 118 13.22 2.84 -4.18
CA GLY A 118 11.90 2.74 -4.79
C GLY A 118 10.72 2.80 -3.81
N ASN A 119 10.96 3.06 -2.53
CA ASN A 119 9.94 3.08 -1.49
C ASN A 119 10.11 4.28 -0.53
N HIS A 120 9.02 5.01 -0.27
CA HIS A 120 9.04 6.18 0.61
C HIS A 120 8.73 5.85 2.08
N PHE A 121 8.42 4.60 2.44
CA PHE A 121 7.92 4.23 3.77
C PHE A 121 8.80 4.76 4.92
N TRP A 122 10.08 4.38 4.94
CA TRP A 122 11.04 4.78 5.99
C TRP A 122 11.22 6.31 6.08
N LYS A 123 11.28 6.98 4.92
CA LYS A 123 11.36 8.44 4.81
C LYS A 123 10.11 9.11 5.37
N CYS A 124 8.91 8.63 5.05
CA CYS A 124 7.65 9.15 5.58
C CYS A 124 7.48 8.87 7.09
N LEU A 125 7.93 7.70 7.57
CA LEU A 125 7.86 7.30 8.97
C LEU A 125 8.71 8.22 9.87
N TYR A 126 9.92 8.57 9.42
CA TYR A 126 10.78 9.54 10.10
C TYR A 126 10.23 10.98 9.98
N MET A 127 9.89 11.44 8.77
CA MET A 127 9.39 12.82 8.55
C MET A 127 8.10 13.14 9.32
N SER A 128 7.24 12.13 9.55
CA SER A 128 6.02 12.28 10.37
C SER A 128 6.24 12.21 11.88
N ARG A 129 7.48 11.92 12.33
CA ARG A 129 7.82 11.69 13.73
C ARG A 129 6.98 10.57 14.37
N LEU A 130 6.68 9.51 13.59
CA LEU A 130 6.21 8.21 14.13
C LEU A 130 7.38 7.43 14.76
N ILE A 131 8.58 7.64 14.23
CA ILE A 131 9.87 7.31 14.87
C ILE A 131 10.64 8.61 15.14
N ASP A 132 11.50 8.57 16.15
CA ASP A 132 12.27 9.69 16.67
C ASP A 132 13.55 9.97 15.87
N ARG A 133 14.22 8.90 15.42
CA ARG A 133 15.45 8.92 14.62
C ARG A 133 15.28 8.28 13.23
N PRO A 134 16.16 8.58 12.26
CA PRO A 134 16.18 7.86 11.00
C PRO A 134 16.36 6.34 11.20
N MET A 135 15.66 5.55 10.38
CA MET A 135 15.72 4.09 10.35
C MET A 135 15.62 3.59 8.91
N THR A 136 16.05 2.36 8.69
CA THR A 136 16.04 1.67 7.40
C THR A 136 15.25 0.35 7.49
N ALA A 137 15.16 -0.39 6.39
CA ALA A 137 14.57 -1.73 6.41
C ALA A 137 15.26 -2.69 7.40
N MET A 138 16.56 -2.50 7.65
CA MET A 138 17.34 -3.28 8.62
C MET A 138 16.93 -3.04 10.08
N ASP A 139 16.06 -2.05 10.32
CA ASP A 139 15.51 -1.72 11.64
C ASP A 139 14.06 -2.22 11.80
N ASP A 140 13.49 -2.94 10.83
CA ASP A 140 12.06 -3.27 10.81
C ASP A 140 11.58 -4.09 12.01
N PHE A 141 12.37 -5.05 12.46
CA PHE A 141 12.12 -5.83 13.67
C PHE A 141 12.11 -4.98 14.95
N LYS A 142 12.75 -3.80 14.95
CA LYS A 142 12.80 -2.89 16.10
C LYS A 142 11.52 -2.07 16.24
N LEU A 143 10.71 -1.96 15.18
CA LEU A 143 9.48 -1.16 15.21
C LEU A 143 8.40 -1.72 16.13
N VAL A 144 8.45 -2.99 16.51
CA VAL A 144 7.55 -3.55 17.54
C VAL A 144 7.69 -2.80 18.88
N ASN A 145 8.88 -2.29 19.19
CA ASN A 145 9.15 -1.45 20.38
C ASN A 145 8.52 -0.04 20.26
N TYR A 146 8.23 0.41 19.05
CA TYR A 146 7.47 1.64 18.77
C TYR A 146 5.95 1.37 18.67
N GLY A 147 5.52 0.12 18.90
CA GLY A 147 4.13 -0.31 18.74
C GLY A 147 3.70 -0.50 17.29
N ILE A 148 4.65 -0.64 16.34
CA ILE A 148 4.38 -0.73 14.91
C ILE A 148 4.81 -2.12 14.38
N GLY A 149 3.85 -2.87 13.85
CA GLY A 149 4.08 -4.17 13.19
C GLY A 149 3.85 -4.14 11.68
N PHE A 150 4.11 -5.28 11.03
CA PHE A 150 4.04 -5.44 9.58
C PHE A 150 3.37 -6.74 9.17
N THR A 151 2.54 -6.67 8.12
CA THR A 151 2.01 -7.83 7.39
C THR A 151 1.76 -7.44 5.93
N ASN A 152 1.56 -8.43 5.05
CA ASN A 152 1.00 -8.20 3.72
C ASN A 152 -0.40 -8.82 3.59
N VAL A 153 -1.18 -8.37 2.60
CA VAL A 153 -2.44 -9.04 2.21
C VAL A 153 -2.14 -10.37 1.52
N VAL A 154 -1.16 -10.39 0.62
CA VAL A 154 -0.72 -11.59 -0.11
C VAL A 154 0.74 -11.87 0.24
N GLU A 155 1.03 -13.13 0.57
CA GLU A 155 2.36 -13.57 1.00
C GLU A 155 3.34 -13.73 -0.17
N ARG A 156 2.84 -14.13 -1.35
CA ARG A 156 3.64 -14.42 -2.54
C ARG A 156 4.40 -13.20 -3.07
N THR A 157 5.70 -13.32 -3.25
CA THR A 157 6.54 -12.28 -3.86
C THR A 157 6.21 -12.05 -5.34
N THR A 158 6.16 -10.79 -5.77
CA THR A 158 6.06 -10.42 -7.20
C THR A 158 6.89 -9.18 -7.57
N PRO A 159 7.15 -8.92 -8.87
CA PRO A 159 7.75 -7.66 -9.32
C PRO A 159 6.85 -6.43 -9.02
N GLY A 160 5.53 -6.59 -9.12
CA GLY A 160 4.56 -5.59 -8.66
C GLY A 160 3.15 -6.11 -8.46
N SER A 161 2.29 -5.23 -7.92
CA SER A 161 0.89 -5.55 -7.59
C SER A 161 -0.01 -5.84 -8.79
N LYS A 162 0.46 -5.61 -10.02
CA LYS A 162 -0.25 -5.98 -11.25
C LYS A 162 -0.20 -7.49 -11.54
N ASP A 163 0.74 -8.19 -10.91
CA ASP A 163 0.97 -9.64 -11.06
C ASP A 163 0.15 -10.46 -10.04
N LEU A 164 -0.75 -9.80 -9.31
CA LEU A 164 -1.70 -10.39 -8.37
C LEU A 164 -3.11 -10.38 -8.95
N SER A 165 -3.83 -11.50 -8.80
CA SER A 165 -5.22 -11.56 -9.23
C SER A 165 -6.18 -10.94 -8.21
N ARG A 166 -7.37 -10.50 -8.64
CA ARG A 166 -8.43 -10.06 -7.72
C ARG A 166 -8.91 -11.17 -6.77
N LYS A 167 -8.85 -12.44 -7.22
CA LYS A 167 -9.18 -13.61 -6.40
C LYS A 167 -8.16 -13.76 -5.27
N GLU A 168 -6.88 -13.76 -5.62
CA GLU A 168 -5.75 -13.85 -4.70
C GLU A 168 -5.74 -12.70 -3.67
N MET A 169 -6.01 -11.46 -4.09
CA MET A 169 -6.20 -10.32 -3.19
C MET A 169 -7.37 -10.54 -2.21
N GLY A 170 -8.48 -11.13 -2.66
CA GLY A 170 -9.65 -11.41 -1.83
C GLY A 170 -9.47 -12.60 -0.88
N GLU A 171 -8.68 -13.59 -1.26
CA GLU A 171 -8.27 -14.71 -0.40
C GLU A 171 -7.28 -14.23 0.66
N GLY A 172 -6.28 -13.44 0.25
CA GLY A 172 -5.35 -12.78 1.16
C GLY A 172 -6.03 -11.86 2.18
N ALA A 173 -7.09 -11.13 1.77
CA ALA A 173 -7.88 -10.32 2.70
C ALA A 173 -8.55 -11.16 3.81
N LYS A 174 -8.95 -12.40 3.52
CA LYS A 174 -9.52 -13.31 4.53
C LYS A 174 -8.48 -13.77 5.55
N ILE A 175 -7.29 -14.13 5.07
CA ILE A 175 -6.15 -14.50 5.92
C ILE A 175 -5.75 -13.31 6.81
N LEU A 176 -5.71 -12.10 6.24
CA LEU A 176 -5.42 -10.87 6.96
C LEU A 176 -6.42 -10.60 8.10
N VAL A 177 -7.74 -10.78 7.88
CA VAL A 177 -8.71 -10.62 8.98
C VAL A 177 -8.46 -11.62 10.11
N GLY A 178 -8.12 -12.87 9.81
CA GLY A 178 -7.73 -13.84 10.84
C GLY A 178 -6.50 -13.39 11.66
N LYS A 179 -5.48 -12.81 11.00
CA LYS A 179 -4.32 -12.21 11.70
C LYS A 179 -4.74 -11.04 12.58
N LEU A 180 -5.58 -10.12 12.06
CA LEU A 180 -6.01 -8.93 12.80
C LEU A 180 -6.95 -9.27 13.98
N GLN A 181 -7.80 -10.29 13.85
CA GLN A 181 -8.62 -10.82 14.95
C GLN A 181 -7.77 -11.47 16.06
N ARG A 182 -6.63 -12.09 15.69
CA ARG A 182 -5.71 -12.70 16.65
C ARG A 182 -4.87 -11.65 17.40
N TYR A 183 -4.31 -10.67 16.69
CA TYR A 183 -3.35 -9.72 17.28
C TYR A 183 -3.97 -8.40 17.76
N GLN A 184 -5.16 -8.06 17.26
CA GLN A 184 -5.99 -6.90 17.64
C GLN A 184 -5.18 -5.60 17.84
N PRO A 185 -4.47 -5.11 16.81
CA PRO A 185 -3.81 -3.82 16.90
C PRO A 185 -4.84 -2.69 17.03
N ARG A 186 -4.46 -1.54 17.58
CA ARG A 186 -5.39 -0.38 17.64
C ARG A 186 -5.78 0.09 16.22
N ILE A 187 -4.83 0.07 15.29
CA ILE A 187 -5.00 0.55 13.91
C ILE A 187 -4.48 -0.48 12.88
N ALA A 188 -5.31 -0.85 11.93
CA ALA A 188 -4.96 -1.55 10.69
C ALA A 188 -4.71 -0.53 9.57
N ALA A 189 -3.44 -0.27 9.25
CA ALA A 189 -3.01 0.79 8.33
C ALA A 189 -2.69 0.24 6.93
N PHE A 190 -3.65 0.31 6.01
CA PHE A 190 -3.54 -0.15 4.63
C PHE A 190 -2.63 0.77 3.80
N ASN A 191 -1.45 0.27 3.41
CA ASN A 191 -0.44 0.96 2.58
C ASN A 191 -0.80 0.91 1.08
N GLY A 192 -2.02 1.33 0.74
CA GLY A 192 -2.51 1.48 -0.63
C GLY A 192 -4.03 1.34 -0.79
N LYS A 193 -4.64 2.21 -1.61
CA LYS A 193 -6.08 2.16 -1.91
C LYS A 193 -6.55 0.81 -2.48
N SER A 194 -5.75 0.15 -3.33
CA SER A 194 -6.17 -1.08 -4.04
C SER A 194 -6.36 -2.28 -3.12
N ILE A 195 -5.57 -2.37 -2.04
CA ILE A 195 -5.72 -3.47 -1.07
C ILE A 195 -6.90 -3.24 -0.15
N TYR A 196 -7.19 -1.98 0.20
CA TYR A 196 -8.42 -1.65 0.89
C TYR A 196 -9.67 -1.87 0.02
N ASP A 197 -9.62 -1.61 -1.29
CA ASP A 197 -10.72 -1.91 -2.22
C ASP A 197 -11.04 -3.41 -2.28
N ALA A 198 -10.02 -4.26 -2.31
CA ALA A 198 -10.20 -5.71 -2.22
C ALA A 198 -10.79 -6.15 -0.87
N PHE A 199 -10.27 -5.62 0.24
CA PHE A 199 -10.77 -5.88 1.59
C PHE A 199 -12.24 -5.44 1.75
N SER A 200 -12.56 -4.20 1.39
CA SER A 200 -13.90 -3.61 1.46
C SER A 200 -14.91 -4.35 0.58
N THR A 201 -14.48 -4.83 -0.60
CA THR A 201 -15.33 -5.67 -1.46
C THR A 201 -15.66 -7.01 -0.80
N VAL A 202 -14.69 -7.64 -0.12
CA VAL A 202 -14.88 -8.96 0.52
C VAL A 202 -15.69 -8.86 1.82
N PHE A 203 -15.44 -7.86 2.66
CA PHE A 203 -16.00 -7.80 4.01
C PHE A 203 -17.19 -6.85 4.18
N PHE A 204 -17.28 -5.81 3.34
CA PHE A 204 -18.34 -4.80 3.40
C PHE A 204 -19.21 -4.78 2.14
N GLY A 205 -19.00 -5.74 1.23
CA GLY A 205 -19.79 -5.91 0.00
C GLY A 205 -19.68 -4.76 -1.01
N ARG A 206 -18.73 -3.84 -0.83
CA ARG A 206 -18.69 -2.56 -1.56
C ARG A 206 -17.32 -2.25 -2.14
N LYS A 207 -17.33 -1.65 -3.33
CA LYS A 207 -16.13 -1.10 -3.99
C LYS A 207 -15.96 0.36 -3.60
N LEU A 208 -14.71 0.82 -3.58
CA LEU A 208 -14.41 2.21 -3.30
C LEU A 208 -14.89 3.11 -4.45
N LYS A 209 -15.51 4.23 -4.09
CA LYS A 209 -15.95 5.24 -5.06
C LYS A 209 -14.75 6.00 -5.65
N LYS A 210 -15.01 6.85 -6.65
CA LYS A 210 -13.96 7.66 -7.32
C LYS A 210 -13.39 8.71 -6.35
N ASP A 211 -14.28 9.37 -5.63
CA ASP A 211 -14.16 10.37 -4.56
C ASP A 211 -13.76 9.80 -3.19
N PHE A 212 -13.26 8.55 -3.15
CA PHE A 212 -12.75 7.93 -1.92
C PHE A 212 -11.68 8.77 -1.22
N GLN A 213 -11.87 9.00 0.08
CA GLN A 213 -10.94 9.73 0.94
C GLN A 213 -9.97 8.79 1.66
N PHE A 214 -8.69 9.16 1.65
CA PHE A 214 -7.66 8.53 2.48
C PHE A 214 -7.78 8.96 3.94
N GLY A 215 -7.14 8.22 4.84
CA GLY A 215 -7.22 8.44 6.28
C GLY A 215 -8.04 7.37 6.99
N GLN A 216 -8.55 7.71 8.18
CA GLN A 216 -9.44 6.85 8.96
C GLN A 216 -10.71 6.53 8.18
N GLN A 217 -11.20 5.31 8.34
CA GLN A 217 -12.47 4.84 7.76
C GLN A 217 -13.50 4.64 8.88
N GLU A 218 -14.78 4.70 8.50
CA GLU A 218 -15.91 4.48 9.42
C GLU A 218 -15.95 3.03 9.95
N ASP A 219 -15.59 2.07 9.09
CA ASP A 219 -15.60 0.65 9.43
C ASP A 219 -14.47 0.25 10.39
N LEU A 220 -14.75 -0.75 11.22
CA LEU A 220 -13.76 -1.49 12.00
C LEU A 220 -13.38 -2.78 11.27
N VAL A 221 -12.23 -3.36 11.62
CA VAL A 221 -11.89 -4.71 11.13
C VAL A 221 -12.90 -5.71 11.71
N PRO A 222 -13.58 -6.54 10.89
CA PRO A 222 -14.68 -7.39 11.34
C PRO A 222 -14.34 -8.25 12.55
N GLY A 223 -15.20 -8.22 13.57
CA GLY A 223 -15.02 -8.97 14.82
C GLY A 223 -13.99 -8.38 15.78
N THR A 224 -13.57 -7.13 15.62
CA THR A 224 -12.59 -6.45 16.49
C THR A 224 -12.97 -4.98 16.74
N THR A 225 -12.24 -4.32 17.64
CA THR A 225 -12.26 -2.86 17.82
C THR A 225 -11.21 -2.12 16.98
N THR A 226 -10.42 -2.83 16.16
CA THR A 226 -9.32 -2.28 15.36
C THR A 226 -9.85 -1.25 14.35
N ARG A 227 -9.35 -0.01 14.44
CA ARG A 227 -9.64 1.07 13.49
C ARG A 227 -9.00 0.79 12.14
N ILE A 228 -9.68 1.11 11.05
CA ILE A 228 -9.12 1.03 9.71
C ILE A 228 -8.59 2.41 9.30
N PHE A 229 -7.36 2.44 8.78
CA PHE A 229 -6.73 3.64 8.21
C PHE A 229 -6.15 3.32 6.83
N VAL A 230 -6.32 4.20 5.85
CA VAL A 230 -5.92 3.93 4.46
C VAL A 230 -5.00 5.02 3.94
N MET A 231 -3.83 4.63 3.44
CA MET A 231 -2.81 5.53 2.90
C MET A 231 -2.62 5.34 1.39
N PRO A 232 -2.08 6.33 0.66
CA PRO A 232 -1.50 6.07 -0.65
C PRO A 232 -0.33 5.10 -0.51
N SER A 233 -0.05 4.31 -1.55
CA SER A 233 1.04 3.35 -1.49
C SER A 233 2.39 4.05 -1.37
N SER A 234 3.18 3.65 -0.38
CA SER A 234 4.55 4.10 -0.13
C SER A 234 5.49 3.93 -1.33
N SER A 235 5.23 2.98 -2.24
CA SER A 235 6.03 2.78 -3.45
C SER A 235 6.13 4.05 -4.32
N ALA A 236 7.33 4.33 -4.83
CA ALA A 236 7.60 5.39 -5.80
C ALA A 236 6.86 5.20 -7.15
N ARG A 237 6.22 4.04 -7.36
CA ARG A 237 5.33 3.78 -8.52
C ARG A 237 3.93 4.39 -8.37
N CYS A 238 3.60 4.98 -7.22
CA CYS A 238 2.33 5.67 -7.01
C CYS A 238 2.30 7.01 -7.76
N ALA A 239 1.74 7.01 -8.97
CA ALA A 239 1.74 8.18 -9.84
C ALA A 239 0.98 9.40 -9.28
N GLN A 240 0.00 9.17 -8.39
CA GLN A 240 -0.76 10.25 -7.74
C GLN A 240 0.05 11.00 -6.66
N PHE A 241 1.08 10.37 -6.07
CA PHE A 241 1.87 10.94 -4.98
C PHE A 241 3.36 10.63 -5.27
N PRO A 242 4.01 11.42 -6.15
CA PRO A 242 5.27 11.04 -6.78
C PRO A 242 6.49 11.11 -5.85
N ARG A 243 6.47 11.87 -4.76
CA ARG A 243 7.58 12.06 -3.81
C ARG A 243 7.22 11.54 -2.41
N ALA A 244 8.19 11.50 -1.51
CA ALA A 244 7.94 11.14 -0.11
C ALA A 244 7.07 12.20 0.59
N GLN A 245 7.40 13.47 0.43
CA GLN A 245 6.69 14.56 1.11
C GLN A 245 5.21 14.70 0.69
N ASP A 246 4.81 14.25 -0.51
CA ASP A 246 3.40 14.28 -0.94
C ASP A 246 2.54 13.29 -0.11
N LYS A 247 3.19 12.34 0.59
CA LYS A 247 2.58 11.28 1.40
C LYS A 247 2.69 11.49 2.91
N VAL A 248 3.56 12.38 3.39
CA VAL A 248 3.87 12.54 4.83
C VAL A 248 2.64 12.93 5.65
N GLN A 249 1.76 13.77 5.10
CA GLN A 249 0.45 14.11 5.67
C GLN A 249 -0.35 12.90 6.18
N PHE A 250 -0.35 11.76 5.45
CA PHE A 250 -1.11 10.58 5.87
C PHE A 250 -0.46 9.86 7.06
N TYR A 251 0.86 9.94 7.19
CA TYR A 251 1.59 9.40 8.34
C TYR A 251 1.45 10.32 9.57
N LEU A 252 1.37 11.64 9.37
CA LEU A 252 1.01 12.61 10.42
C LEU A 252 -0.41 12.35 10.95
N ARG A 253 -1.41 12.20 10.07
CA ARG A 253 -2.79 11.84 10.45
C ARG A 253 -2.87 10.46 11.14
N LEU A 254 -2.06 9.49 10.71
CA LEU A 254 -1.94 8.18 11.37
C LEU A 254 -1.36 8.31 12.78
N LYS A 255 -0.33 9.14 12.97
CA LYS A 255 0.24 9.48 14.28
C LYS A 255 -0.79 10.13 15.20
N ARG A 256 -1.58 11.08 14.70
CA ARG A 256 -2.66 11.74 15.45
C ARG A 256 -3.68 10.72 15.97
N LEU A 257 -4.21 9.88 15.08
CA LEU A 257 -5.14 8.81 15.48
C LEU A 257 -4.51 7.84 16.50
N ARG A 258 -3.22 7.51 16.34
CA ARG A 258 -2.48 6.70 17.31
C ARG A 258 -2.43 7.38 18.67
N ASN A 259 -2.09 8.67 18.72
CA ASN A 259 -2.01 9.46 19.95
C ASN A 259 -3.38 9.56 20.64
N GLU A 260 -4.44 9.89 19.89
CA GLU A 260 -5.83 9.95 20.35
C GLU A 260 -6.26 8.63 21.00
N LEU A 261 -6.08 7.50 20.31
CA LEU A 261 -6.43 6.16 20.82
C LEU A 261 -5.58 5.70 22.01
N LYS A 262 -4.54 6.45 22.39
CA LYS A 262 -3.71 6.23 23.58
C LYS A 262 -3.93 7.29 24.67
N GLY A 263 -4.78 8.30 24.44
CA GLY A 263 -4.94 9.43 25.34
C GLY A 263 -3.70 10.34 25.45
N ILE A 264 -2.80 10.29 24.47
CA ILE A 264 -1.61 11.16 24.41
C ILE A 264 -2.06 12.52 23.87
N GLN A 265 -2.05 13.55 24.73
CA GLN A 265 -2.26 14.93 24.29
C GLN A 265 -1.13 15.38 23.38
N GLU A 266 -1.45 16.07 22.28
CA GLU A 266 -0.41 16.64 21.41
C GLU A 266 0.24 17.84 22.12
N THR A 267 1.57 17.82 22.19
CA THR A 267 2.34 18.69 23.08
C THR A 267 2.55 20.12 22.57
N ASN A 268 1.94 20.48 21.43
CA ASN A 268 2.00 21.83 20.89
C ASN A 268 0.69 22.16 20.15
N PRO A 269 -0.23 22.93 20.75
CA PRO A 269 -1.48 23.35 20.10
C PRO A 269 -1.27 24.40 18.99
N ASP A 270 -0.10 25.04 18.92
CA ASP A 270 0.18 26.16 18.01
C ASP A 270 0.52 25.71 16.58
N VAL A 271 0.56 24.40 16.31
CA VAL A 271 0.87 23.82 14.98
C VAL A 271 -0.39 23.27 14.33
N GLU A 272 -1.14 24.15 13.66
CA GLU A 272 -2.30 23.75 12.85
C GLU A 272 -1.89 22.91 11.63
N GLU A 273 -2.71 21.90 11.29
CA GLU A 273 -2.54 21.19 10.01
C GLU A 273 -3.16 22.01 8.88
N THR A 274 -2.33 22.51 7.98
CA THR A 274 -2.79 23.11 6.72
C THR A 274 -3.09 22.03 5.68
N ASP A 275 -4.10 22.27 4.85
CA ASP A 275 -4.44 21.36 3.75
C ASP A 275 -3.30 21.27 2.73
N TYR A 276 -2.60 20.12 2.74
CA TYR A 276 -1.48 19.89 1.85
C TYR A 276 -1.94 19.70 0.39
N SER A 277 -1.49 20.60 -0.48
CA SER A 277 -1.72 20.54 -1.93
C SER A 277 -0.44 20.78 -2.72
N PHE A 278 -0.38 20.28 -3.96
CA PHE A 278 0.81 20.36 -4.80
C PHE A 278 0.49 20.29 -6.30
N ASP A 279 1.37 20.87 -7.12
CA ASP A 279 1.36 20.71 -8.57
C ASP A 279 1.92 19.33 -8.95
N LEU A 280 1.07 18.46 -9.51
CA LEU A 280 1.44 17.09 -9.86
C LEU A 280 2.53 17.02 -10.95
N ILE A 281 2.57 17.95 -11.90
CA ILE A 281 3.55 17.93 -12.99
C ILE A 281 4.93 18.27 -12.42
N LYS A 282 5.02 19.36 -11.65
CA LYS A 282 6.26 19.78 -10.98
C LYS A 282 6.75 18.70 -10.01
N ALA A 283 5.84 18.08 -9.25
CA ALA A 283 6.18 17.00 -8.32
C ALA A 283 6.71 15.73 -9.03
N ILE A 284 6.20 15.41 -10.23
CA ILE A 284 6.73 14.32 -11.06
C ILE A 284 8.13 14.65 -11.61
N GLU A 285 8.39 15.90 -12.00
CA GLU A 285 9.70 16.34 -12.48
C GLU A 285 10.76 16.33 -11.37
N ASP A 286 10.41 16.87 -10.21
CA ASP A 286 11.23 16.85 -9.00
C ASP A 286 11.54 15.42 -8.53
N ALA A 287 10.54 14.52 -8.55
CA ALA A 287 10.74 13.09 -8.26
C ALA A 287 11.75 12.43 -9.19
N LYS A 288 11.73 12.74 -10.51
CA LYS A 288 12.71 12.19 -11.47
C LYS A 288 14.14 12.65 -11.16
N ARG A 289 14.31 13.93 -10.82
CA ARG A 289 15.62 14.51 -10.46
C ARG A 289 16.20 13.85 -9.19
N THR A 290 15.39 13.77 -8.14
CA THR A 290 15.82 13.20 -6.85
C THR A 290 16.08 11.71 -6.95
N LYS A 291 15.25 10.95 -7.68
CA LYS A 291 15.42 9.52 -7.90
C LYS A 291 16.80 9.17 -8.50
N VAL A 292 17.31 9.96 -9.46
CA VAL A 292 18.64 9.72 -10.07
C VAL A 292 19.78 9.92 -9.07
N LYS A 293 19.59 10.72 -8.00
CA LYS A 293 20.55 10.86 -6.90
C LYS A 293 20.44 9.68 -5.93
N GLU A 294 19.22 9.32 -5.52
CA GLU A 294 18.98 8.21 -4.58
C GLU A 294 19.40 6.83 -5.15
N GLU A 295 19.16 6.55 -6.44
CA GLU A 295 19.60 5.30 -7.08
C GLU A 295 21.13 5.18 -7.23
N LYS A 296 21.89 6.29 -7.21
CA LYS A 296 23.37 6.26 -7.23
C LYS A 296 23.98 6.01 -5.86
N ASN A 297 23.30 6.42 -4.79
CA ASN A 297 23.76 6.32 -3.42
C ASN A 297 23.32 5.01 -2.73
N PHE A 298 22.40 4.25 -3.34
CA PHE A 298 21.89 3.02 -2.75
C PHE A 298 22.84 1.84 -3.01
N ASP A 299 23.57 1.46 -1.96
CA ASP A 299 24.23 0.16 -1.90
C ASP A 299 23.27 -0.90 -1.33
N VAL A 300 23.25 -2.07 -1.95
CA VAL A 300 22.46 -3.20 -1.48
C VAL A 300 23.23 -4.08 -0.48
N ASP A 301 24.57 -4.02 -0.43
CA ASP A 301 25.35 -4.79 0.57
C ASP A 301 25.05 -4.34 2.00
N THR A 302 24.91 -3.04 2.22
CA THR A 302 24.48 -2.46 3.51
C THR A 302 23.09 -2.91 3.97
N CYS A 303 22.32 -3.54 3.07
CA CYS A 303 21.01 -4.12 3.36
C CYS A 303 21.01 -5.67 3.32
N ALA A 304 21.84 -6.31 2.49
CA ALA A 304 21.76 -7.76 2.25
C ALA A 304 22.53 -8.62 3.28
N GLY A 305 23.41 -8.02 4.08
CA GLY A 305 24.36 -8.72 4.95
C GLY A 305 23.80 -9.55 6.13
N ALA A 306 22.48 -9.72 6.24
CA ALA A 306 21.84 -10.42 7.36
C ALA A 306 21.48 -11.90 7.09
N HIS A 307 21.73 -12.43 5.89
CA HIS A 307 21.43 -13.84 5.55
C HIS A 307 22.53 -14.82 6.00
N VAL A 308 22.73 -14.91 7.32
CA VAL A 308 23.41 -16.04 7.97
C VAL A 308 22.55 -16.54 9.15
N HIS A 309 21.78 -17.60 8.87
CA HIS A 309 21.07 -18.45 9.85
C HIS A 309 20.41 -17.74 11.04
N ALA A 310 19.26 -17.10 10.78
CA ALA A 310 18.29 -16.84 11.85
C ALA A 310 17.49 -18.12 12.14
N ASP A 311 17.81 -18.80 13.24
CA ASP A 311 17.01 -19.93 13.74
C ASP A 311 15.58 -19.46 14.12
N PRO A 312 14.56 -20.33 14.00
CA PRO A 312 13.19 -19.98 14.35
C PRO A 312 13.08 -19.68 15.86
N PRO A 313 12.27 -18.69 16.27
CA PRO A 313 12.08 -18.38 17.68
C PRO A 313 11.45 -19.56 18.43
N PRO A 314 11.85 -19.82 19.69
CA PRO A 314 11.37 -20.98 20.43
C PRO A 314 9.84 -20.89 20.71
N PRO A 315 9.14 -22.04 20.73
CA PRO A 315 7.70 -22.06 21.01
C PRO A 315 7.42 -21.61 22.44
N VAL A 316 6.52 -20.63 22.59
CA VAL A 316 6.10 -20.10 23.89
C VAL A 316 5.12 -21.08 24.55
N GLY A 317 5.55 -21.83 25.56
CA GLY A 317 4.64 -22.70 26.32
C GLY A 317 5.29 -23.76 27.21
N ALA A 318 5.99 -23.38 28.28
CA ALA A 318 6.29 -24.24 29.43
C ALA A 318 6.46 -23.39 30.71
N PRO A 319 6.07 -23.87 31.90
CA PRO A 319 6.09 -23.08 33.14
C PRO A 319 7.48 -22.92 33.74
N VAL A 320 7.67 -21.83 34.48
CA VAL A 320 8.96 -21.46 35.11
C VAL A 320 9.31 -22.43 36.25
N GLY A 321 10.50 -23.03 36.18
CA GLY A 321 11.07 -23.92 37.19
C GLY A 321 12.53 -23.55 37.51
N ALA A 322 12.86 -23.59 38.80
CA ALA A 322 14.02 -22.95 39.42
C ALA A 322 15.44 -23.37 38.97
N THR A 323 16.36 -22.39 39.09
CA THR A 323 17.81 -22.51 39.43
C THR A 323 18.76 -23.36 38.56
N GLY A 324 19.75 -22.69 37.98
CA GLY A 324 21.00 -23.30 37.49
C GLY A 324 21.93 -22.25 36.88
N ALA A 325 23.13 -22.05 37.46
CA ALA A 325 24.12 -21.09 36.96
C ALA A 325 25.24 -21.81 36.19
N ALA A 326 25.53 -21.34 34.96
CA ALA A 326 26.68 -21.75 34.13
C ALA A 326 26.94 -20.64 33.06
N PRO A 327 28.07 -20.62 32.34
CA PRO A 327 28.92 -19.43 32.29
C PRO A 327 28.76 -18.54 31.05
N GLY A 328 29.25 -17.31 31.16
CA GLY A 328 29.18 -16.32 30.10
C GLY A 328 30.05 -16.65 28.89
N VAL A 329 29.45 -16.62 27.70
CA VAL A 329 30.14 -16.62 26.41
C VAL A 329 30.11 -15.19 25.87
N ALA A 330 31.26 -14.52 25.81
CA ALA A 330 31.37 -13.19 25.24
C ALA A 330 31.30 -13.26 23.71
N ALA A 331 30.11 -13.05 23.15
CA ALA A 331 29.94 -12.85 21.71
C ALA A 331 30.44 -11.46 21.32
N ALA A 332 31.60 -11.40 20.65
CA ALA A 332 32.10 -10.17 20.05
C ALA A 332 31.19 -9.77 18.87
N ALA A 333 30.25 -8.86 19.12
CA ALA A 333 29.45 -8.25 18.06
C ALA A 333 30.34 -7.37 17.20
N GLY A 334 30.63 -7.82 15.97
CA GLY A 334 31.30 -7.00 14.97
C GLY A 334 30.44 -5.77 14.66
N GLU A 335 31.01 -4.58 14.86
CA GLU A 335 30.30 -3.32 14.66
C GLU A 335 30.04 -3.09 13.16
N ALA A 336 28.83 -3.42 12.71
CA ALA A 336 28.39 -3.13 11.36
C ALA A 336 28.42 -1.62 11.11
N ALA A 337 29.20 -1.20 10.12
CA ALA A 337 29.39 0.22 9.80
C ALA A 337 28.05 0.93 9.63
N GLN A 338 27.82 1.98 10.42
CA GLN A 338 26.62 2.79 10.33
C GLN A 338 26.50 3.36 8.89
N PRO A 339 25.32 3.28 8.25
CA PRO A 339 25.13 3.91 6.94
C PRO A 339 25.35 5.42 7.07
N ASN A 340 25.99 6.02 6.07
CA ASN A 340 26.17 7.48 6.03
C ASN A 340 24.80 8.16 5.93
N TRP A 341 24.29 8.68 7.04
CA TRP A 341 22.96 9.28 7.09
C TRP A 341 22.82 10.49 6.16
N ASP A 342 23.89 11.23 5.86
CA ASP A 342 23.87 12.35 4.90
C ASP A 342 23.75 11.88 3.43
N SER A 343 24.08 10.63 3.12
CA SER A 343 23.91 10.07 1.77
C SER A 343 22.50 9.50 1.54
N VAL A 344 21.83 9.06 2.61
CA VAL A 344 20.46 8.51 2.64
C VAL A 344 19.41 9.62 2.85
N PHE A 345 19.73 10.57 3.73
CA PHE A 345 18.98 11.78 4.04
C PHE A 345 19.92 12.98 3.87
N PRO A 346 20.18 13.43 2.63
CA PRO A 346 20.92 14.68 2.44
C PRO A 346 20.20 15.79 3.21
N PRO A 347 20.95 16.72 3.85
CA PRO A 347 20.33 17.85 4.53
C PRO A 347 19.39 18.57 3.56
N MET A 348 18.15 18.73 4.01
CA MET A 348 17.12 19.47 3.29
C MET A 348 17.09 20.87 3.91
N ASP A 349 17.30 21.89 3.09
CA ASP A 349 17.32 23.31 3.47
C ASP A 349 15.90 23.81 3.83
N PHE A 350 15.28 23.22 4.86
CA PHE A 350 13.89 23.44 5.24
C PHE A 350 13.72 23.93 6.69
N VAL A 351 14.82 24.28 7.37
CA VAL A 351 14.77 24.82 8.74
C VAL A 351 15.02 26.34 8.77
N ASP A 352 15.81 26.88 7.83
CA ASP A 352 16.34 28.25 7.96
C ASP A 352 15.63 29.33 7.13
N HIS A 353 14.58 29.00 6.35
CA HIS A 353 13.86 29.99 5.52
C HIS A 353 12.34 29.91 5.73
N ILE A 354 11.90 30.26 6.94
CA ILE A 354 10.56 30.86 7.13
C ILE A 354 10.71 32.33 6.72
N PRO A 355 10.07 32.82 5.65
CA PRO A 355 10.09 34.24 5.34
C PRO A 355 9.31 35.01 6.41
N ASP A 356 9.92 36.06 6.96
CA ASP A 356 9.28 36.92 7.96
C ASP A 356 7.95 37.48 7.43
N ILE A 357 6.87 37.23 8.18
CA ILE A 357 5.55 37.79 7.88
C ILE A 357 5.54 39.25 8.32
N VAL A 358 5.95 40.15 7.43
CA VAL A 358 5.71 41.58 7.58
C VAL A 358 4.28 41.88 7.14
N SER A 359 3.46 42.40 8.06
CA SER A 359 2.08 42.78 7.78
C SER A 359 1.97 44.02 6.89
N GLN A 360 1.20 43.94 5.81
CA GLN A 360 0.43 45.04 5.21
C GLN A 360 -0.91 44.50 4.69
#